data_AF-A0A2V6TQH2-F1
#
_entry.id   AF-A0A2V6TQH2-F1
#
_cell.length_a   1.000
_cell.length_b   1.000
_cell.length_c   1.000
_cell.angle_alpha   90.00
_cell.angle_beta   90.00
_cell.angle_gamma   90.00
#
_symmetry.space_group_name_H-M   'P 1'
#
loop_
_entity.id
_entity.type
_entity.pdbx_description
1 polymer ?
#
loop_
_entity_poly.entity_id
_entity_poly.type
_entity_poly.pdbx_seq_one_letter_code
_entity_poly.pdbx_strand_id
1 'polypeptide(L)'
;MRRPAWALLAATIVLALAGSSPLEAQSFFAGKTVRIVVGLAPGGGFDTYARLLARHLGRHIPGNPAIIVENMTGAGGLISANHLYRVVKPDGLSLAHVPGTLLLREDSGQDRCGLARRADRQLAANPEGRARASDPGRHGLQGDRRDPPRRRGR
;
A
#
# COMPACT_ATOMS: atom_id res chain seq x y z
N MET A 1 13.99 -13.98 67.60
CA MET A 1 12.82 -13.50 66.82
C MET A 1 13.19 -13.53 65.33
N ARG A 2 12.69 -14.50 64.56
CA ARG A 2 13.00 -14.64 63.13
C ARG A 2 11.97 -13.84 62.33
N ARG A 3 12.38 -12.69 61.79
CA ARG A 3 11.52 -11.86 60.92
C ARG A 3 11.22 -12.65 59.65
N PRO A 4 9.96 -12.76 59.23
CA PRO A 4 9.64 -13.80 58.28
C PRO A 4 9.84 -13.25 56.85
N ALA A 5 10.80 -13.83 56.14
CA ALA A 5 11.30 -13.35 54.84
C ALA A 5 10.23 -13.27 53.73
N TRP A 6 9.09 -13.95 53.91
CA TRP A 6 7.95 -13.88 52.99
C TRP A 6 7.30 -12.49 52.93
N ALA A 7 7.38 -11.70 54.02
CA ALA A 7 6.83 -10.35 54.04
C ALA A 7 7.59 -9.38 53.12
N LEU A 8 8.90 -9.58 52.94
CA LEU A 8 9.71 -8.78 52.02
C LEU A 8 9.45 -9.15 50.55
N LEU A 9 9.19 -10.43 50.28
CA LEU A 9 8.88 -10.94 48.93
C LEU A 9 7.49 -10.51 48.45
N ALA A 10 6.50 -10.45 49.35
CA ALA A 10 5.18 -9.92 49.04
C ALA A 10 5.22 -8.42 48.73
N ALA A 11 6.04 -7.65 49.44
CA ALA A 11 6.17 -6.21 49.24
C ALA A 11 6.78 -5.84 47.88
N THR A 12 7.76 -6.61 47.38
CA THR A 12 8.35 -6.39 46.04
C THR A 12 7.39 -6.70 44.91
N ILE A 13 6.53 -7.72 45.05
CA ILE A 13 5.53 -8.06 44.04
C ILE A 13 4.47 -6.95 43.94
N VAL A 14 3.99 -6.43 45.07
CA VAL A 14 3.00 -5.33 45.08
C VAL A 14 3.56 -4.05 44.47
N LEU A 15 4.84 -3.74 44.71
CA LEU A 15 5.50 -2.57 44.12
C LEU A 15 5.72 -2.71 42.60
N ALA A 16 5.93 -3.94 42.10
CA ALA A 16 6.06 -4.21 40.66
C ALA A 16 4.73 -4.07 39.89
N LEU A 17 3.59 -4.37 40.53
CA LEU A 17 2.27 -4.18 39.91
C LEU A 17 1.76 -2.73 39.96
N ALA A 18 2.23 -1.91 40.91
CA ALA A 18 1.81 -0.52 41.04
C ALA A 18 2.42 0.44 39.98
N GLY A 19 3.45 0.01 39.24
CA GLY A 19 4.14 0.82 38.24
C GLY A 19 3.54 0.78 36.82
N SER A 20 2.45 0.05 36.61
CA SER A 20 1.79 -0.04 35.30
C SER A 20 0.81 1.12 35.14
N SER A 21 1.32 2.33 34.91
CA SER A 21 0.48 3.44 34.45
C SER A 21 -0.12 3.04 33.09
N PRO A 22 -1.46 3.16 32.89
CA PRO A 22 -2.05 2.98 31.58
C PRO A 22 -1.43 4.06 30.67
N LEU A 23 -0.66 3.59 29.71
CA LEU A 23 -0.02 4.42 28.68
C LEU A 23 -1.06 5.40 28.12
N GLU A 24 -0.72 6.69 28.12
CA GLU A 24 -1.55 7.79 27.61
C GLU A 24 -1.85 7.61 26.10
N ALA A 25 -2.78 6.73 25.76
CA ALA A 25 -3.32 6.65 24.40
C ALA A 25 -4.01 7.97 24.00
N GLN A 26 -4.46 8.75 25.00
CA GLN A 26 -5.09 10.07 24.80
C GLN A 26 -4.11 11.16 24.35
N SER A 27 -2.81 11.07 24.68
CA SER A 27 -1.82 12.08 24.29
C SER A 27 -1.02 11.70 23.03
N PHE A 28 -0.99 10.41 22.67
CA PHE A 28 -0.12 9.93 21.58
C PHE A 28 -0.40 10.60 20.23
N PHE A 29 -1.66 10.92 19.93
CA PHE A 29 -2.09 11.53 18.67
C PHE A 29 -2.33 13.05 18.77
N ALA A 30 -2.25 13.64 19.96
CA ALA A 30 -2.52 15.07 20.17
C ALA A 30 -1.52 15.94 19.40
N GLY A 31 -2.02 16.82 18.54
CA GLY A 31 -1.20 17.71 17.71
C GLY A 31 -0.39 17.02 16.59
N LYS A 32 -0.61 15.72 16.36
CA LYS A 32 0.09 14.97 15.31
C LYS A 32 -0.74 14.90 14.03
N THR A 33 -0.05 14.74 12.91
CA THR A 33 -0.67 14.55 11.61
C THR A 33 -0.59 13.07 11.24
N VAL A 34 -1.74 12.43 11.01
CA VAL A 34 -1.82 11.06 10.51
C VAL A 34 -1.93 11.12 8.99
N ARG A 35 -1.14 10.31 8.29
CA ARG A 35 -1.15 10.23 6.83
C ARG A 35 -1.69 8.88 6.37
N ILE A 36 -2.64 8.91 5.45
CA ILE A 36 -3.17 7.73 4.78
C ILE A 36 -2.66 7.76 3.34
N VAL A 37 -1.74 6.84 3.02
CA VAL A 37 -1.19 6.68 1.67
C VAL A 37 -2.06 5.71 0.89
N VAL A 38 -2.66 6.17 -0.19
CA VAL A 38 -3.54 5.36 -1.06
C VAL A 38 -2.76 4.94 -2.30
N GLY A 39 -2.70 3.63 -2.57
CA GLY A 39 -1.94 3.06 -3.70
C GLY A 39 -2.60 3.19 -5.08
N LEU A 40 -3.73 3.89 -5.17
CA LEU A 40 -4.56 4.04 -6.36
C LEU A 40 -4.90 5.51 -6.63
N ALA A 41 -5.37 5.75 -7.86
CA ALA A 41 -5.68 7.09 -8.36
C ALA A 41 -6.70 7.81 -7.47
N PRO A 42 -6.56 9.15 -7.32
CA PRO A 42 -7.55 9.96 -6.63
C PRO A 42 -8.92 9.84 -7.32
N GLY A 43 -10.00 9.97 -6.54
CA GLY A 43 -11.37 9.82 -7.04
C GLY A 43 -11.84 8.38 -7.27
N GLY A 44 -10.97 7.37 -7.11
CA GLY A 44 -11.37 5.97 -7.07
C GLY A 44 -12.07 5.59 -5.75
N GLY A 45 -12.61 4.37 -5.69
CA GLY A 45 -13.27 3.86 -4.48
C GLY A 45 -12.37 3.92 -3.24
N PHE A 46 -11.10 3.51 -3.38
CA PHE A 46 -10.10 3.52 -2.30
C PHE A 46 -9.82 4.93 -1.75
N ASP A 47 -9.72 5.93 -2.63
CA ASP A 47 -9.54 7.34 -2.22
C ASP A 47 -10.79 7.89 -1.52
N THR A 48 -11.98 7.54 -2.03
CA THR A 48 -13.26 7.92 -1.44
C THR A 48 -13.41 7.35 -0.03
N TYR A 49 -13.09 6.06 0.17
CA TYR A 49 -13.09 5.43 1.49
C TYR A 49 -12.06 6.05 2.43
N ALA A 50 -10.83 6.28 1.96
CA ALA A 50 -9.79 6.92 2.78
C ALA A 50 -10.20 8.32 3.25
N ARG A 51 -10.84 9.12 2.39
CA ARG A 51 -11.34 10.46 2.76
C ARG A 51 -12.54 10.39 3.70
N LEU A 52 -13.40 9.40 3.55
CA LEU A 52 -14.51 9.16 4.49
C LEU A 52 -13.97 8.81 5.88
N LEU A 53 -12.98 7.91 5.94
CA LEU A 53 -12.29 7.55 7.18
C LEU A 53 -11.60 8.77 7.78
N ALA A 54 -10.87 9.57 7.01
CA ALA A 54 -10.19 10.76 7.50
C ALA A 54 -11.15 11.75 8.19
N ARG A 55 -12.36 11.95 7.65
CA ARG A 55 -13.38 12.82 8.27
C ARG A 55 -14.00 12.25 9.55
N HIS A 56 -14.06 10.92 9.68
CA HIS A 56 -14.71 10.27 10.81
C HIS A 56 -13.74 9.97 11.96
N LEU A 57 -12.53 9.51 11.61
CA LEU A 57 -11.48 9.17 12.57
C LEU A 57 -10.98 10.38 13.34
N GLY A 58 -10.86 11.56 12.71
CA GLY A 58 -10.48 12.79 13.42
C GLY A 58 -11.38 13.06 14.65
N ARG A 59 -12.69 12.81 14.52
CA ARG A 59 -13.68 13.01 15.61
C ARG A 59 -13.67 11.95 16.70
N HIS A 60 -13.15 10.75 16.42
CA HIS A 60 -13.18 9.61 17.34
C HIS A 60 -11.83 9.33 17.99
N ILE A 61 -10.75 9.93 17.47
CA ILE A 61 -9.42 9.79 18.05
C ILE A 61 -9.20 10.90 19.10
N PRO A 62 -8.89 10.56 20.36
CA PRO A 62 -8.53 11.55 21.36
C PRO A 62 -7.28 12.32 20.91
N GLY A 63 -7.36 13.65 20.95
CA GLY A 63 -6.30 14.55 20.43
C GLY A 63 -6.55 15.13 19.03
N ASN A 64 -7.64 14.75 18.36
CA ASN A 64 -8.12 15.27 17.06
C ASN A 64 -6.97 15.50 16.04
N PRO A 65 -6.21 14.45 15.68
CA PRO A 65 -5.11 14.57 14.74
C PRO A 65 -5.61 15.00 13.35
N ALA A 66 -4.82 15.81 12.66
CA ALA A 66 -5.09 16.12 11.26
C ALA A 66 -4.83 14.88 10.41
N ILE A 67 -5.83 14.41 9.66
CA ILE A 67 -5.68 13.23 8.79
C ILE A 67 -5.56 13.68 7.34
N ILE A 68 -4.41 13.40 6.73
CA ILE A 68 -4.10 13.76 5.33
C ILE A 68 -4.14 12.50 4.47
N VAL A 69 -4.84 12.58 3.34
CA VAL A 69 -4.87 11.50 2.35
C VAL A 69 -3.92 11.86 1.20
N GLU A 70 -2.95 10.99 0.94
CA GLU A 70 -1.95 11.15 -0.13
C GLU A 70 -2.05 9.97 -1.10
N ASN A 71 -2.21 10.25 -2.40
CA ASN A 71 -2.32 9.22 -3.43
C ASN A 71 -0.96 8.95 -4.07
N MET A 72 -0.40 7.76 -3.87
CA MET A 72 0.85 7.30 -4.47
C MET A 72 0.59 6.14 -5.43
N THR A 73 0.24 6.47 -6.67
CA THR A 73 -0.17 5.48 -7.68
C THR A 73 1.00 4.75 -8.32
N GLY A 74 0.82 3.46 -8.60
CA GLY A 74 1.67 2.71 -9.53
C GLY A 74 1.89 1.26 -9.12
N ALA A 75 2.20 0.42 -10.12
CA ALA A 75 2.46 -1.02 -9.96
C ALA A 75 1.37 -1.76 -9.12
N GLY A 76 0.11 -1.34 -9.23
CA GLY A 76 -1.01 -1.91 -8.47
C GLY A 76 -0.96 -1.66 -6.96
N GLY A 77 -0.31 -0.58 -6.51
CA GLY A 77 -0.14 -0.25 -5.09
C GLY A 77 1.19 -0.72 -4.50
N LEU A 78 2.05 -1.37 -5.29
CA LEU A 78 3.36 -1.79 -4.83
C LEU A 78 4.27 -0.61 -4.48
N ILE A 79 4.14 0.52 -5.20
CA ILE A 79 4.93 1.72 -4.91
C ILE A 79 4.58 2.29 -3.53
N SER A 80 3.29 2.47 -3.24
CA SER A 80 2.82 2.94 -1.94
C SER A 80 3.19 2.00 -0.80
N ALA A 81 3.11 0.69 -1.02
CA ALA A 81 3.48 -0.30 -0.01
C ALA A 81 4.98 -0.29 0.26
N ASN A 82 5.81 -0.24 -0.79
CA ASN A 82 7.26 -0.15 -0.67
C ASN A 82 7.70 1.18 -0.02
N HIS A 83 6.99 2.26 -0.29
CA HIS A 83 7.21 3.55 0.38
C HIS A 83 6.89 3.45 1.88
N LEU A 84 5.74 2.87 2.24
CA LEU A 84 5.39 2.65 3.65
C LEU A 84 6.41 1.73 4.36
N TYR A 85 6.88 0.69 3.69
CA TYR A 85 7.80 -0.29 4.28
C TYR A 85 9.23 0.24 4.45
N ARG A 86 9.74 1.03 3.49
CA ARG A 86 11.17 1.41 3.44
C ARG A 86 11.45 2.84 3.85
N VAL A 87 10.53 3.76 3.60
CA VAL A 87 10.78 5.21 3.71
C VAL A 87 10.12 5.79 4.94
N VAL A 88 8.92 5.31 5.25
CA VAL A 88 8.11 5.85 6.34
C VAL A 88 8.63 5.35 7.69
N LYS A 89 8.67 6.25 8.67
CA LYS A 89 9.05 5.94 10.04
C LYS A 89 7.98 5.05 10.69
N PRO A 90 8.33 3.99 11.45
CA PRO A 90 7.37 3.14 12.14
C PRO A 90 6.83 3.84 13.42
N ASP A 91 6.19 4.98 13.24
CA ASP A 91 5.64 5.83 14.29
C ASP A 91 4.14 5.64 14.51
N GLY A 92 3.50 4.77 13.73
CA GLY A 92 2.06 4.50 13.78
C GLY A 92 1.19 5.65 13.26
N LEU A 93 1.79 6.70 12.69
CA LEU A 93 1.07 7.87 12.14
C LEU A 93 0.86 7.76 10.64
N SER A 94 1.48 6.78 9.99
CA SER A 94 1.32 6.55 8.56
C SER A 94 0.68 5.19 8.30
N LEU A 95 -0.40 5.19 7.55
CA LEU A 95 -1.16 4.00 7.18
C LEU A 95 -1.20 3.90 5.66
N ALA A 96 -1.18 2.69 5.11
CA ALA A 96 -1.39 2.48 3.68
C ALA A 96 -2.75 1.82 3.41
N HIS A 97 -3.44 2.35 2.41
CA HIS A 97 -4.65 1.76 1.86
C HIS A 97 -4.33 1.27 0.45
N VAL A 98 -4.11 -0.04 0.33
CA VAL A 98 -3.71 -0.73 -0.90
C VAL A 98 -4.72 -1.82 -1.24
N PRO A 99 -4.86 -2.18 -2.52
CA PRO A 99 -5.79 -3.23 -2.89
C PRO A 99 -5.28 -4.58 -2.38
N GLY A 100 -6.19 -5.44 -1.92
CA GLY A 100 -5.83 -6.77 -1.39
C GLY A 100 -5.13 -7.68 -2.41
N THR A 101 -5.30 -7.40 -3.71
CA THR A 101 -4.56 -8.06 -4.79
C THR A 101 -3.05 -7.88 -4.69
N LEU A 102 -2.58 -6.83 -4.00
CA LEU A 102 -1.16 -6.66 -3.72
C LEU A 102 -0.64 -7.74 -2.76
N LEU A 103 -1.42 -8.10 -1.74
CA LEU A 103 -1.06 -9.12 -0.75
C LEU A 103 -1.11 -10.53 -1.34
N LEU A 104 -2.12 -10.81 -2.17
CA LEU A 104 -2.22 -12.08 -2.88
C LEU A 104 -0.99 -12.37 -3.75
N ARG A 105 -0.22 -11.36 -4.15
CA ARG A 105 0.98 -11.53 -4.98
C ARG A 105 2.11 -12.24 -4.24
N GLU A 106 2.16 -12.09 -2.92
CA GLU A 106 3.14 -12.76 -2.06
C GLU A 106 2.76 -14.24 -1.85
N ASP A 107 1.48 -14.53 -1.63
CA ASP A 107 0.97 -15.89 -1.39
C ASP A 107 0.80 -16.72 -2.67
N SER A 108 0.63 -16.09 -3.83
CA SER A 108 0.40 -16.79 -5.11
C SER A 108 1.64 -17.52 -5.64
N GLY A 109 2.73 -17.61 -4.87
CA GLY A 109 3.95 -18.32 -5.25
C GLY A 109 4.48 -17.84 -6.60
N GLN A 110 4.26 -16.56 -6.91
CA GLN A 110 4.78 -15.95 -8.12
C GLN A 110 6.17 -15.40 -7.86
N ASP A 111 7.03 -16.35 -7.50
CA ASP A 111 8.46 -16.23 -7.60
C ASP A 111 8.77 -15.59 -8.95
N ARG A 112 9.63 -14.58 -8.95
CA ARG A 112 10.07 -13.93 -10.19
C ARG A 112 10.58 -14.95 -11.22
N CYS A 113 11.15 -16.05 -10.73
CA CYS A 113 11.56 -17.19 -11.54
C CYS A 113 10.37 -18.02 -12.08
N GLY A 114 9.30 -18.20 -11.30
CA GLY A 114 8.08 -18.88 -11.73
C GLY A 114 7.31 -18.11 -12.80
N LEU A 115 7.21 -16.78 -12.67
CA LEU A 115 6.59 -15.90 -13.66
C LEU A 115 7.37 -15.89 -14.97
N ALA A 116 8.70 -15.77 -14.91
CA ALA A 116 9.56 -15.87 -16.08
C ALA A 116 9.42 -17.23 -16.76
N ARG A 117 9.43 -18.34 -16.01
CA ARG A 117 9.23 -19.69 -16.55
C ARG A 117 7.85 -19.92 -17.15
N ARG A 118 6.79 -19.33 -16.58
CA ARG A 118 5.43 -19.41 -17.14
C ARG A 118 5.29 -18.56 -18.40
N ALA A 119 5.84 -17.35 -18.40
CA ALA A 119 5.87 -16.51 -19.59
C ALA A 119 6.64 -17.21 -20.72
N ASP A 120 7.78 -17.81 -20.43
CA ASP A 120 8.60 -18.55 -21.39
C ASP A 120 7.88 -19.82 -21.89
N ARG A 121 7.21 -20.58 -20.99
CA ARG A 121 6.37 -21.72 -21.37
C ARG A 121 5.18 -21.30 -22.25
N GLN A 122 4.58 -20.14 -21.99
CA GLN A 122 3.46 -19.61 -22.76
C GLN A 122 3.89 -19.08 -24.13
N LEU A 123 5.08 -18.48 -24.22
CA LEU A 123 5.74 -18.10 -25.48
C LEU A 123 6.17 -19.33 -26.29
N ALA A 124 6.63 -20.39 -25.63
CA ALA A 124 6.93 -21.67 -26.28
C ALA A 124 5.67 -22.36 -26.81
N ALA A 125 4.53 -22.22 -26.12
CA ALA A 125 3.24 -22.74 -26.56
C ALA A 125 2.56 -21.90 -27.67
N ASN A 126 3.02 -20.66 -27.90
CA ASN A 126 2.53 -19.78 -28.96
C ASN A 126 3.71 -19.18 -29.77
N PRO A 127 4.27 -19.95 -30.72
CA PRO A 127 5.46 -19.53 -31.47
C PRO A 127 5.21 -18.28 -32.34
N GLU A 128 3.97 -18.04 -32.78
CA GLU A 128 3.61 -16.83 -33.54
C GLU A 128 3.70 -15.56 -32.69
N GLY A 129 3.36 -15.64 -31.40
CA GLY A 129 3.48 -14.54 -30.44
C GLY A 129 4.93 -14.17 -30.12
N ARG A 130 5.83 -15.15 -30.11
CA ARG A 130 7.26 -14.95 -29.85
C ARG A 130 7.94 -14.13 -30.95
N ALA A 131 7.57 -14.36 -32.22
CA ALA A 131 8.10 -13.59 -33.34
C ALA A 131 7.66 -12.12 -33.29
N ARG A 132 6.40 -11.84 -32.88
CA ARG A 132 5.88 -10.48 -32.73
C ARG A 132 6.51 -9.70 -31.57
N ALA A 133 6.87 -10.37 -30.48
CA ALA A 133 7.53 -9.75 -29.33
C ALA A 133 9.01 -9.40 -29.58
N SER A 134 9.65 -10.07 -30.56
CA SER A 134 11.07 -9.92 -30.88
C SER A 134 11.36 -8.84 -31.93
N ASP A 135 10.33 -8.31 -32.60
CA ASP A 135 10.44 -7.29 -33.64
C ASP A 135 9.54 -6.07 -33.33
N PRO A 136 9.96 -5.17 -32.41
CA PRO A 136 9.24 -3.93 -32.14
C PRO A 136 9.32 -2.91 -33.29
N GLY A 137 10.01 -3.23 -34.41
CA GLY A 137 10.32 -2.29 -35.49
C GLY A 137 9.40 -2.35 -36.72
N ARG A 138 8.50 -3.33 -36.84
CA ARG A 138 7.69 -3.52 -38.07
C ARG A 138 6.24 -3.00 -38.03
N HIS A 139 5.88 -2.17 -37.07
CA HIS A 139 4.56 -1.51 -37.02
C HIS A 139 4.62 0.03 -37.03
N GLY A 140 5.58 0.60 -37.74
CA GLY A 140 5.44 1.90 -38.38
C GLY A 140 5.47 1.66 -39.90
N LEU A 141 4.58 2.30 -40.66
CA LEU A 141 4.44 2.22 -42.13
C LEU A 141 3.41 1.23 -42.71
N GLN A 142 2.28 1.00 -42.04
CA GLN A 142 1.02 0.83 -42.78
C GLN A 142 0.21 2.13 -42.66
N GLY A 143 0.78 3.18 -43.24
CA GLY A 143 0.09 4.45 -43.44
C GLY A 143 -1.14 4.22 -44.30
N ASP A 144 -2.31 4.38 -43.70
CA ASP A 144 -3.37 5.27 -44.12
C ASP A 144 -3.16 5.88 -45.53
N ARG A 145 -3.32 5.07 -46.58
CA ARG A 145 -3.66 5.57 -47.92
C ARG A 145 -5.17 5.64 -48.02
N ARG A 146 -5.77 6.58 -47.27
CA ARG A 146 -7.06 7.13 -47.66
C ARG A 146 -6.81 8.00 -48.89
N ASP A 147 -7.27 7.51 -50.04
CA ASP A 147 -7.41 8.32 -51.23
C ASP A 147 -8.14 9.63 -50.90
N PRO A 148 -7.59 10.81 -51.24
CA PRO A 148 -8.36 12.04 -51.15
C PRO A 148 -9.48 12.00 -52.20
N PRO A 149 -10.72 12.39 -51.85
CA PRO A 149 -11.78 12.49 -52.86
C PRO A 149 -11.38 13.54 -53.89
N ARG A 150 -11.24 13.09 -55.15
CA ARG A 150 -11.07 13.99 -56.29
C ARG A 150 -12.27 14.94 -56.33
N ARG A 151 -12.02 16.23 -56.09
CA ARG A 151 -12.95 17.33 -56.43
C ARG A 151 -13.37 17.18 -57.89
N ARG A 152 -14.61 16.77 -58.14
CA ARG A 152 -15.29 17.06 -59.41
C ARG A 152 -15.76 18.51 -59.35
N GLY A 153 -15.15 19.34 -60.19
CA GLY A 153 -15.67 20.66 -60.53
C GLY A 153 -16.34 20.59 -61.91
N ARG A 154 -17.40 21.40 -62.03
CA ARG A 154 -18.33 21.60 -63.16
C ARG A 154 -19.50 20.62 -63.21
#